data_AF-A0A971U5T8-F1
#
_entry.id   AF-A0A971U5T8-F1
#
_cell.length_a   1.000
_cell.length_b   1.000
_cell.length_c   1.000
_cell.angle_alpha   90.00
_cell.angle_beta   90.00
_cell.angle_gamma   90.00
#
_symmetry.space_group_name_H-M   'P 1'
#
loop_
_entity.id
_entity.type
_entity.pdbx_description
1 polymer ?
#
loop_
_entity_poly.entity_id
_entity_poly.type
_entity_poly.pdbx_seq_one_letter_code
_entity_poly.pdbx_strand_id
1 'polypeptide(L)'
;MSKTRISLLVVLMLLIALPLAGCKATGEATATSPAAQALLESARTKDAKEVAQATATPAAEAPAEGEAALMVADKGFTVDELKALPSATASTEDGDFSGASLLAVLEAAGLGADTINLVASDGYSAEVTTAEIDDTAVIVVNDDGTLDTVIPTVAKRSWVKDLVSISVP
;
A
#
# COMPACT_ATOMS: atom_id res chain seq x y z
N MET A 1 -36.88 11.17 5.68
CA MET A 1 -36.69 11.27 7.16
C MET A 1 -36.84 9.87 7.74
N SER A 2 -35.96 9.46 8.66
CA SER A 2 -35.99 8.17 9.39
C SER A 2 -35.42 6.92 8.70
N LYS A 3 -34.10 6.91 8.45
CA LYS A 3 -33.33 5.63 8.36
C LYS A 3 -31.96 5.74 9.04
N THR A 4 -31.40 6.93 9.06
CA THR A 4 -30.09 7.25 9.67
C THR A 4 -30.10 7.41 11.20
N ARG A 5 -31.26 7.36 11.87
CA ARG A 5 -31.36 7.62 13.32
C ARG A 5 -31.66 6.39 14.20
N ILE A 6 -31.98 5.25 13.59
CA ILE A 6 -32.38 4.02 14.32
C ILE A 6 -31.22 3.02 14.45
N SER A 7 -30.22 3.06 13.56
CA SER A 7 -29.04 2.20 13.69
C SER A 7 -27.99 2.74 14.67
N LEU A 8 -28.09 4.03 15.06
CA LEU A 8 -27.08 4.72 15.89
C LEU A 8 -27.25 4.47 17.40
N LEU A 9 -28.32 3.80 17.85
CA LEU A 9 -28.65 3.73 19.30
C LEU A 9 -28.50 2.35 19.95
N VAL A 10 -28.19 1.27 19.20
CA VAL A 10 -28.22 -0.11 19.74
C VAL A 10 -26.83 -0.76 19.92
N VAL A 11 -25.76 -0.24 19.33
CA VAL A 11 -24.39 -0.81 19.50
C VAL A 11 -23.56 -0.03 20.53
N LEU A 12 -24.10 1.06 21.09
CA LEU A 12 -23.47 1.90 22.13
C LEU A 12 -23.55 1.32 23.56
N MET A 13 -23.97 0.07 23.77
CA MET A 13 -24.41 -0.37 25.10
C MET A 13 -23.98 -1.78 25.52
N LEU A 14 -22.83 -2.30 25.09
CA LEU A 14 -22.30 -3.54 25.71
C LEU A 14 -20.81 -3.84 25.43
N LEU A 15 -19.89 -3.34 26.28
CA LEU A 15 -18.58 -3.95 26.63
C LEU A 15 -17.80 -2.96 27.53
N ILE A 16 -18.15 -2.91 28.81
CA ILE A 16 -17.53 -3.63 29.95
C ILE A 16 -16.18 -3.05 30.32
N ALA A 17 -16.12 -2.64 31.58
CA ALA A 17 -15.10 -1.82 32.18
C ALA A 17 -14.31 -2.59 33.26
N LEU A 18 -13.13 -2.04 33.56
CA LEU A 18 -12.32 -2.07 34.80
C LEU A 18 -11.09 -3.01 34.94
N PRO A 19 -10.05 -2.53 35.68
CA PRO A 19 -8.62 -2.92 35.59
C PRO A 19 -8.11 -3.71 36.81
N LEU A 20 -6.90 -4.28 36.79
CA LEU A 20 -6.11 -4.55 38.00
C LEU A 20 -4.61 -4.84 37.72
N ALA A 21 -3.80 -4.45 38.70
CA ALA A 21 -2.35 -4.34 38.73
C ALA A 21 -1.54 -5.67 38.82
N GLY A 22 -0.24 -5.60 38.52
CA GLY A 22 0.74 -6.62 38.91
C GLY A 22 2.18 -6.23 38.57
N CYS A 23 3.06 -6.18 39.56
CA CYS A 23 4.42 -5.61 39.52
C CYS A 23 5.47 -6.68 39.87
N LYS A 24 6.75 -6.40 39.52
CA LYS A 24 8.03 -6.96 40.01
C LYS A 24 8.66 -8.25 39.42
N ALA A 25 9.91 -8.08 38.95
CA ALA A 25 11.15 -8.73 39.44
C ALA A 25 12.34 -8.00 38.76
N THR A 26 13.12 -7.13 39.42
CA THR A 26 14.25 -7.36 40.36
C THR A 26 15.20 -8.47 39.93
N GLY A 27 16.35 -8.07 39.38
CA GLY A 27 17.54 -8.90 39.18
C GLY A 27 18.79 -8.00 39.25
N GLU A 28 19.50 -8.10 40.35
CA GLU A 28 20.70 -7.38 40.77
C GLU A 28 21.94 -8.08 40.20
N ALA A 29 22.91 -7.35 39.65
CA ALA A 29 24.27 -7.87 39.44
C ALA A 29 25.29 -6.72 39.50
N THR A 30 25.87 -6.61 40.68
CA THR A 30 27.07 -5.85 41.05
C THR A 30 28.31 -6.38 40.33
N ALA A 31 29.13 -5.50 39.74
CA ALA A 31 30.60 -5.59 39.78
C ALA A 31 31.24 -4.33 39.15
N THR A 32 31.54 -3.38 40.03
CA THR A 32 32.43 -2.24 39.77
C THR A 32 33.87 -2.74 39.60
N SER A 33 34.47 -2.49 38.43
CA SER A 33 35.92 -2.41 38.26
C SER A 33 36.28 -1.02 37.70
N PRO A 34 37.02 -0.17 38.45
CA PRO A 34 37.30 1.21 38.06
C PRO A 34 38.41 1.36 36.99
N ALA A 35 38.99 0.27 36.49
CA ALA A 35 40.11 0.32 35.54
C ALA A 35 39.72 0.29 34.05
N ALA A 36 38.43 0.13 33.72
CA ALA A 36 37.94 0.16 32.33
C ALA A 36 37.29 1.51 31.93
N GLN A 37 37.18 2.47 32.86
CA GLN A 37 36.36 3.69 32.70
C GLN A 37 37.09 4.88 32.06
N ALA A 38 38.34 4.73 31.60
CA ALA A 38 39.11 5.83 31.00
C ALA A 38 39.23 5.79 29.46
N LEU A 39 38.78 4.71 28.80
CA LEU A 39 38.93 4.56 27.34
C LEU A 39 37.60 4.57 26.56
N LEU A 40 36.45 4.73 27.22
CA LEU A 40 35.12 4.77 26.58
C LEU A 40 34.43 6.15 26.65
N GLU A 41 35.03 7.13 27.33
CA GLU A 41 34.44 8.42 27.71
C GLU A 41 34.69 9.55 26.68
N SER A 42 35.05 9.23 25.43
CA SER A 42 35.29 10.25 24.37
C SER A 42 34.41 10.12 23.12
N ALA A 43 33.45 9.19 23.09
CA ALA A 43 32.59 9.00 21.92
C ALA A 43 31.07 9.10 22.22
N ARG A 44 30.69 9.39 23.47
CA ARG A 44 29.31 9.59 23.89
C ARG A 44 29.08 11.05 24.23
N THR A 45 28.69 11.87 23.26
CA THR A 45 27.72 12.97 23.42
C THR A 45 27.57 13.74 22.11
N LYS A 46 26.63 13.27 21.29
CA LYS A 46 25.70 14.17 20.60
C LYS A 46 24.33 13.49 20.64
N ASP A 47 23.63 13.78 21.72
CA ASP A 47 22.19 13.77 21.99
C ASP A 47 21.36 12.61 21.38
N ALA A 48 20.93 11.59 22.13
CA ALA A 48 19.99 11.56 23.27
C ALA A 48 18.53 11.90 22.89
N LYS A 49 17.60 11.07 23.42
CA LYS A 49 16.12 11.21 23.42
C LYS A 49 15.48 10.64 22.13
N GLU A 50 14.61 9.64 22.14
CA GLU A 50 13.49 9.36 23.04
C GLU A 50 13.04 7.90 22.82
N VAL A 51 13.02 7.12 23.90
CA VAL A 51 12.10 5.99 24.02
C VAL A 51 10.67 6.54 24.11
N ALA A 52 9.74 5.83 23.48
CA ALA A 52 8.28 5.92 23.60
C ALA A 52 7.56 6.67 22.47
N GLN A 53 7.13 5.92 21.46
CA GLN A 53 5.74 5.98 21.00
C GLN A 53 5.28 4.57 20.60
N ALA A 54 4.94 3.79 21.63
CA ALA A 54 3.82 2.87 21.50
C ALA A 54 2.55 3.72 21.57
N THR A 55 2.00 4.03 20.40
CA THR A 55 0.61 4.46 20.23
C THR A 55 0.06 3.73 19.02
N ALA A 56 -1.08 3.08 19.25
CA ALA A 56 -1.76 2.17 18.36
C ALA A 56 -2.44 2.86 17.16
N THR A 57 -2.74 2.02 16.15
CA THR A 57 -3.92 2.03 15.26
C THR A 57 -3.71 2.55 13.82
N PRO A 58 -4.29 1.90 12.77
CA PRO A 58 -5.13 0.70 12.74
C PRO A 58 -4.53 -0.48 11.94
N ALA A 59 -5.08 -1.66 12.21
CA ALA A 59 -5.02 -2.81 11.32
C ALA A 59 -5.46 -2.43 9.90
N ALA A 60 -4.61 -2.74 8.93
CA ALA A 60 -4.97 -3.19 7.59
C ALA A 60 -4.22 -4.52 7.45
N GLU A 61 -4.85 -5.60 7.88
CA GLU A 61 -5.58 -6.54 7.02
C GLU A 61 -4.59 -7.43 6.25
N ALA A 62 -4.59 -8.70 6.66
CA ALA A 62 -3.91 -9.89 6.13
C ALA A 62 -2.72 -9.71 5.17
N PRO A 63 -1.55 -10.35 5.42
CA PRO A 63 -0.70 -10.71 4.29
C PRO A 63 -1.53 -11.67 3.45
N ALA A 64 -2.05 -11.19 2.31
CA ALA A 64 -2.49 -12.08 1.26
C ALA A 64 -1.26 -12.94 0.92
N GLU A 65 -1.31 -14.22 1.30
CA GLU A 65 -0.33 -15.21 0.84
C GLU A 65 -0.50 -15.33 -0.67
N GLY A 66 0.23 -14.48 -1.39
CA GLY A 66 0.24 -14.36 -2.83
C GLY A 66 1.38 -13.45 -3.23
N GLU A 67 2.21 -13.90 -4.15
CA GLU A 67 3.26 -13.06 -4.75
C GLU A 67 2.57 -11.85 -5.40
N ALA A 68 3.00 -10.65 -5.06
CA ALA A 68 2.38 -9.44 -5.59
C ALA A 68 2.66 -9.34 -7.09
N ALA A 69 1.60 -9.29 -7.89
CA ALA A 69 1.68 -9.24 -9.34
C ALA A 69 1.96 -7.82 -9.86
N LEU A 70 1.56 -6.79 -9.10
CA LEU A 70 1.78 -5.40 -9.44
C LEU A 70 2.29 -4.60 -8.24
N MET A 71 3.37 -3.85 -8.43
CA MET A 71 3.82 -2.82 -7.50
C MET A 71 3.30 -1.45 -7.94
N VAL A 72 2.57 -0.74 -7.09
CA VAL A 72 2.18 0.65 -7.32
C VAL A 72 2.77 1.51 -6.21
N ALA A 73 3.80 2.29 -6.55
CA ALA A 73 4.71 2.89 -5.59
C ALA A 73 5.22 1.84 -4.57
N ASP A 74 4.94 2.01 -3.28
CA ASP A 74 5.35 1.08 -2.22
C ASP A 74 4.28 0.02 -1.88
N LYS A 75 3.16 -0.02 -2.61
CA LYS A 75 2.05 -0.96 -2.36
C LYS A 75 2.02 -2.08 -3.38
N GLY A 76 2.07 -3.31 -2.89
CA GLY A 76 1.84 -4.51 -3.69
C GLY A 76 0.37 -4.85 -3.82
N PHE A 77 -0.01 -5.31 -5.01
CA PHE A 77 -1.32 -5.87 -5.32
C PHE A 77 -1.16 -7.29 -5.87
N THR A 78 -1.91 -8.22 -5.30
CA THR A 78 -2.10 -9.56 -5.85
C THR A 78 -3.11 -9.55 -7.00
N VAL A 79 -3.11 -10.60 -7.82
CA VAL A 79 -4.09 -10.76 -8.90
C VAL A 79 -5.53 -10.74 -8.36
N ASP A 80 -5.78 -11.39 -7.23
CA ASP A 80 -7.11 -11.42 -6.61
C ASP A 80 -7.57 -10.05 -6.13
N GLU A 81 -6.66 -9.25 -5.57
CA GLU A 81 -6.96 -7.86 -5.19
C GLU A 81 -7.27 -7.00 -6.40
N LEU A 82 -6.51 -7.12 -7.49
CA LEU A 82 -6.78 -6.40 -8.73
C LEU A 82 -8.16 -6.75 -9.29
N LYS A 83 -8.55 -8.03 -9.25
CA LYS A 83 -9.88 -8.48 -9.69
C LYS A 83 -11.02 -8.03 -8.77
N ALA A 84 -10.72 -7.74 -7.50
CA ALA A 84 -11.69 -7.25 -6.53
C ALA A 84 -11.90 -5.73 -6.61
N LEU A 85 -10.96 -4.99 -7.22
CA LEU A 85 -11.11 -3.56 -7.46
C LEU A 85 -12.20 -3.26 -8.50
N PRO A 86 -12.75 -2.02 -8.50
CA PRO A 86 -13.67 -1.58 -9.54
C PRO A 86 -13.12 -1.86 -10.93
N SER A 87 -13.91 -2.53 -11.77
CA SER A 87 -13.55 -2.80 -13.15
C SER A 87 -14.07 -1.73 -14.10
N ALA A 88 -13.42 -1.60 -15.24
CA ALA A 88 -13.86 -0.79 -16.37
C ALA A 88 -13.73 -1.59 -17.68
N THR A 89 -14.17 -0.98 -18.78
CA THR A 89 -14.04 -1.54 -20.12
C THR A 89 -13.46 -0.48 -21.05
N ALA A 90 -12.35 -0.82 -21.69
CA ALA A 90 -11.74 -0.06 -22.77
C ALA A 90 -12.23 -0.60 -24.13
N SER A 91 -12.96 0.21 -24.89
CA SER A 91 -13.34 -0.10 -26.26
C SER A 91 -12.33 0.48 -27.25
N THR A 92 -11.70 -0.37 -28.05
CA THR A 92 -10.65 0.00 -29.00
C THR A 92 -10.93 -0.55 -30.40
N GLU A 93 -10.13 -0.14 -31.38
CA GLU A 93 -10.18 -0.72 -32.74
C GLU A 93 -9.85 -2.22 -32.77
N ASP A 94 -9.10 -2.73 -31.80
CA ASP A 94 -8.74 -4.15 -31.67
C ASP A 94 -9.79 -4.96 -30.89
N GLY A 95 -10.81 -4.30 -30.33
CA GLY A 95 -11.86 -4.91 -29.53
C GLY A 95 -12.03 -4.29 -28.15
N ASP A 96 -12.89 -4.93 -27.35
CA ASP A 96 -13.20 -4.52 -25.98
C ASP A 96 -12.32 -5.29 -24.99
N PHE A 97 -11.66 -4.55 -24.10
CA PHE A 97 -10.82 -5.08 -23.03
C PHE A 97 -11.44 -4.71 -21.68
N SER A 98 -11.60 -5.68 -20.78
CA SER A 98 -12.13 -5.43 -19.43
C SER A 98 -11.15 -5.90 -18.38
N GLY A 99 -11.04 -5.12 -17.31
CA GLY A 99 -10.07 -5.35 -16.24
C GLY A 99 -10.26 -4.37 -15.09
N ALA A 100 -9.31 -4.37 -14.16
CA ALA A 100 -9.30 -3.42 -13.05
C ALA A 100 -9.16 -2.00 -13.59
N SER A 101 -9.94 -1.04 -13.10
CA SER A 101 -9.79 0.36 -13.50
C SER A 101 -8.42 0.87 -13.05
N LEU A 102 -7.65 1.42 -14.00
CA LEU A 102 -6.34 2.00 -13.70
C LEU A 102 -6.45 3.11 -12.65
N LEU A 103 -7.48 3.95 -12.75
CA LEU A 103 -7.74 5.01 -11.76
C LEU A 103 -8.03 4.44 -10.36
N ALA A 104 -8.82 3.36 -10.27
CA ALA A 104 -9.11 2.72 -8.99
C ALA A 104 -7.87 2.09 -8.35
N VAL A 105 -6.97 1.53 -9.17
CA VAL A 105 -5.68 0.98 -8.70
C VAL A 105 -4.78 2.09 -8.16
N LEU A 106 -4.67 3.22 -8.88
CA LEU A 106 -3.90 4.38 -8.42
C LEU A 106 -4.46 4.96 -7.12
N GLU A 107 -5.79 5.10 -7.02
CA GLU A 107 -6.48 5.56 -5.82
C GLU A 107 -6.26 4.60 -4.65
N ALA A 108 -6.40 3.29 -4.87
CA ALA A 108 -6.17 2.26 -3.86
C ALA A 108 -4.72 2.22 -3.36
N ALA A 109 -3.77 2.67 -4.19
CA ALA A 109 -2.37 2.85 -3.83
C ALA A 109 -2.07 4.20 -3.18
N GLY A 110 -3.01 5.16 -3.23
CA GLY A 110 -2.77 6.54 -2.82
C GLY A 110 -1.79 7.27 -3.71
N LEU A 111 -1.59 6.82 -4.96
CA LEU A 111 -0.66 7.41 -5.91
C LEU A 111 -1.31 8.59 -6.62
N GLY A 112 -1.13 9.79 -6.07
CA GLY A 112 -1.53 11.05 -6.69
C GLY A 112 -0.33 11.74 -7.35
N ALA A 113 -0.17 11.57 -8.66
CA ALA A 113 0.89 12.20 -9.45
C ALA A 113 0.36 12.74 -10.77
N ASP A 114 1.00 13.78 -11.32
CA ASP A 114 0.65 14.32 -12.64
C ASP A 114 1.11 13.39 -13.79
N THR A 115 2.18 12.62 -13.54
CA THR A 115 2.76 11.67 -14.49
C THR A 115 3.08 10.38 -13.77
N ILE A 116 2.75 9.27 -14.40
CA ILE A 116 3.09 7.93 -13.96
C ILE A 116 4.01 7.26 -14.98
N ASN A 117 4.93 6.44 -14.48
CA ASN A 117 5.78 5.58 -15.26
C ASN A 117 5.30 4.14 -15.09
N LEU A 118 4.88 3.55 -16.20
CA LEU A 118 4.44 2.15 -16.32
C LEU A 118 5.65 1.31 -16.73
N VAL A 119 5.96 0.24 -16.01
CA VAL A 119 7.14 -0.60 -16.25
C VAL A 119 6.74 -2.06 -16.40
N ALA A 120 7.20 -2.67 -17.48
CA ALA A 120 7.02 -4.08 -17.82
C ALA A 120 8.14 -4.96 -17.23
N SER A 121 7.88 -6.27 -17.16
CA SER A 121 8.84 -7.28 -16.71
C SER A 121 10.10 -7.38 -17.57
N ASP A 122 10.03 -7.00 -18.85
CA ASP A 122 11.15 -7.01 -19.81
C ASP A 122 12.01 -5.74 -19.75
N GLY A 123 11.65 -4.78 -18.90
CA GLY A 123 12.31 -3.48 -18.76
C GLY A 123 11.77 -2.40 -19.71
N TYR A 124 10.74 -2.70 -20.51
CA TYR A 124 10.02 -1.66 -21.25
C TYR A 124 9.31 -0.71 -20.28
N SER A 125 9.33 0.59 -20.58
CA SER A 125 8.59 1.56 -19.80
C SER A 125 7.94 2.64 -20.65
N ALA A 126 6.81 3.15 -20.18
CA ALA A 126 6.10 4.26 -20.80
C ALA A 126 5.62 5.25 -19.74
N GLU A 127 5.86 6.53 -20.01
CA GLU A 127 5.33 7.62 -19.21
C GLU A 127 3.95 8.03 -19.73
N VAL A 128 3.01 8.23 -18.82
CA VAL A 128 1.63 8.64 -19.11
C VAL A 128 1.23 9.76 -18.16
N THR A 129 0.67 10.84 -18.69
CA THR A 129 0.10 11.92 -17.86
C THR A 129 -1.23 11.44 -17.30
N THR A 130 -1.45 11.59 -15.99
CA THR A 130 -2.71 11.16 -15.36
C THR A 130 -3.91 11.97 -15.84
N ALA A 131 -3.68 13.22 -16.29
CA ALA A 131 -4.71 14.06 -16.91
C ALA A 131 -5.24 13.51 -18.25
N GLU A 132 -4.49 12.61 -18.91
CA GLU A 132 -4.90 11.97 -20.15
C GLU A 132 -5.66 10.66 -19.88
N ILE A 133 -5.68 10.16 -18.65
CA ILE A 133 -6.33 8.90 -18.27
C ILE A 133 -7.79 9.20 -17.89
N ASP A 134 -8.74 8.48 -18.51
CA ASP A 134 -10.16 8.55 -18.17
C ASP A 134 -10.66 7.27 -17.47
N ASP A 135 -11.96 7.18 -17.22
CA ASP A 135 -12.59 6.04 -16.55
C ASP A 135 -12.60 4.75 -17.39
N THR A 136 -12.19 4.81 -18.67
CA THR A 136 -12.10 3.64 -19.56
C THR A 136 -10.75 2.94 -19.48
N ALA A 137 -9.74 3.54 -18.86
CA ALA A 137 -8.43 2.95 -18.72
C ALA A 137 -8.43 1.73 -17.78
N VAL A 138 -7.88 0.61 -18.26
CA VAL A 138 -7.92 -0.69 -17.57
C VAL A 138 -6.55 -1.35 -17.47
N ILE A 139 -6.40 -2.15 -16.40
CA ILE A 139 -5.38 -3.19 -16.25
C ILE A 139 -6.07 -4.53 -16.46
N VAL A 140 -5.77 -5.17 -17.57
CA VAL A 140 -6.27 -6.50 -17.93
C VAL A 140 -5.41 -7.54 -17.24
N VAL A 141 -6.05 -8.47 -16.53
CA VAL A 141 -5.37 -9.66 -16.00
C VAL A 141 -5.54 -10.79 -17.00
N ASN A 142 -4.43 -11.25 -17.59
CA ASN A 142 -4.41 -12.35 -18.54
C ASN A 142 -4.53 -13.72 -17.83
N ASP A 143 -4.81 -14.77 -18.61
CA ASP A 143 -4.96 -16.14 -18.09
C ASP A 143 -3.67 -16.70 -17.47
N ASP A 144 -2.51 -16.20 -17.90
CA ASP A 144 -1.18 -16.56 -17.36
C ASP A 144 -0.79 -15.73 -16.12
N GLY A 145 -1.64 -14.81 -15.68
CA GLY A 145 -1.40 -13.93 -14.54
C GLY A 145 -0.61 -12.66 -14.88
N THR A 146 -0.23 -12.46 -16.15
CA THR A 146 0.39 -11.21 -16.61
C THR A 146 -0.63 -10.08 -16.65
N LEU A 147 -0.14 -8.85 -16.59
CA LEU A 147 -0.96 -7.65 -16.52
C LEU A 147 -0.70 -6.77 -17.74
N ASP A 148 -1.74 -6.43 -18.49
CA ASP A 148 -1.63 -5.53 -19.65
C ASP A 148 -2.38 -4.22 -19.36
N THR A 149 -1.79 -3.09 -19.71
CA THR A 149 -2.47 -1.80 -19.64
C THR A 149 -3.15 -1.47 -20.96
N VAL A 150 -4.39 -0.98 -20.90
CA VAL A 150 -5.11 -0.46 -22.06
C VAL A 150 -5.66 0.91 -21.69
N ILE A 151 -5.16 1.94 -22.37
CA ILE A 151 -5.48 3.35 -22.08
C ILE A 151 -5.93 4.02 -23.40
N PRO A 152 -7.22 3.93 -23.77
CA PRO A 152 -7.71 4.33 -25.10
C PRO A 152 -7.41 5.77 -25.51
N THR A 153 -7.24 6.65 -24.53
CA THR A 153 -6.99 8.08 -24.70
C THR A 153 -5.57 8.43 -25.08
N VAL A 154 -4.61 7.51 -24.90
CA VAL A 154 -3.19 7.73 -25.24
C VAL A 154 -2.75 6.82 -26.38
N ALA A 155 -1.58 7.11 -26.95
CA ALA A 155 -1.03 6.32 -28.03
C ALA A 155 -0.80 4.86 -27.59
N LYS A 156 -1.18 3.89 -28.45
CA LYS A 156 -1.05 2.44 -28.20
C LYS A 156 0.36 1.99 -27.80
N ARG A 157 1.41 2.73 -28.17
CA ARG A 157 2.79 2.45 -27.71
C ARG A 157 2.95 2.60 -26.19
N SER A 158 2.11 3.41 -25.54
CA SER A 158 2.13 3.61 -24.09
C SER A 158 1.35 2.52 -23.34
N TRP A 159 0.72 1.58 -24.06
CA TRP A 159 0.06 0.42 -23.47
C TRP A 159 1.11 -0.61 -23.16
N VAL A 160 1.62 -0.53 -21.94
CA VAL A 160 2.62 -1.45 -21.40
C VAL A 160 1.99 -2.81 -21.18
N LYS A 161 2.61 -3.82 -21.79
CA LYS A 161 2.31 -5.23 -21.58
C LYS A 161 3.19 -5.82 -20.50
N ASP A 162 2.76 -6.91 -19.89
CA ASP A 162 3.51 -7.56 -18.80
C ASP A 162 3.91 -6.57 -17.69
N LEU A 163 2.99 -5.66 -17.34
CA LEU A 163 3.15 -4.63 -16.34
C LEU A 163 3.45 -5.24 -14.97
N VAL A 164 4.54 -4.79 -14.36
CA VAL A 164 4.96 -5.22 -13.01
C VAL A 164 5.07 -4.05 -12.04
N SER A 165 5.21 -2.82 -12.52
CA SER A 165 5.32 -1.65 -11.66
C SER A 165 4.71 -0.38 -12.25
N ILE A 166 4.09 0.42 -11.38
CA ILE A 166 3.67 1.79 -11.63
C ILE A 166 4.34 2.67 -10.57
N SER A 167 5.06 3.70 -11.01
CA SER A 167 5.77 4.62 -10.13
C SER A 167 5.66 6.05 -10.65
N VAL A 168 6.11 7.01 -9.85
CA VAL A 168 6.41 8.35 -10.36
C VAL A 168 7.80 8.32 -11.01
N PRO A 169 8.03 9.06 -12.11
CA PRO A 169 9.35 9.15 -12.74
C PRO A 169 10.41 9.81 -11.85
#